data_AF-A0A3D9CDG7-F1
#
_entry.id   AF-A0A3D9CDG7-F1
#
_cell.length_a   1.000
_cell.length_b   1.000
_cell.length_c   1.000
_cell.angle_alpha   90.00
_cell.angle_beta   90.00
_cell.angle_gamma   90.00
#
_symmetry.space_group_name_H-M   'P 1'
#
loop_
_entity.id
_entity.type
_entity.pdbx_description
1 polymer ?
#
loop_
_entity_poly.entity_id
_entity_poly.type
_entity_poly.pdbx_seq_one_letter_code
_entity_poly.pdbx_strand_id
1 'polypeptide(L)'
;MSERISREELVRIYNIEITFFDELVDYGLLNIYIENEVHYLMYEDLPDLEKFANWHYDLEINLPGLEVIHNMLKKLDALKRRNRELMNKLSAISDQYEDI
;
A
#
# COMPACT_ATOMS: atom_id res chain seq x y z
N MET A 1 -15.68 11.49 -10.09
CA MET A 1 -14.48 12.32 -9.97
C MET A 1 -13.58 11.61 -8.99
N SER A 2 -12.33 11.33 -9.33
CA SER A 2 -11.38 10.84 -8.35
C SER A 2 -11.03 12.00 -7.43
N GLU A 3 -11.46 11.94 -6.18
CA GLU A 3 -11.14 12.95 -5.17
C GLU A 3 -9.65 12.84 -4.84
N ARG A 4 -8.98 14.00 -4.78
CA ARG A 4 -7.55 14.12 -4.53
C ARG A 4 -7.30 15.27 -3.56
N ILE A 5 -6.24 15.16 -2.79
CA ILE A 5 -5.83 16.15 -1.80
C ILE A 5 -4.38 16.53 -2.04
N SER A 6 -4.07 17.82 -1.89
CA SER A 6 -2.70 18.31 -2.05
C SER A 6 -1.81 17.83 -0.91
N ARG A 7 -0.51 17.64 -1.19
CA ARG A 7 0.50 17.36 -0.17
C ARG A 7 0.46 18.38 0.97
N GLU A 8 0.31 19.66 0.66
CA GLU A 8 0.29 20.74 1.65
C GLU A 8 -0.91 20.62 2.60
N GLU A 9 -2.07 20.18 2.12
CA GLU A 9 -3.23 19.91 2.95
C GLU A 9 -3.05 18.63 3.78
N LEU A 10 -2.49 17.57 3.20
CA LEU A 10 -2.20 16.32 3.92
C LEU A 10 -1.29 16.54 5.12
N VAL A 11 -0.16 17.23 4.90
CA VAL A 11 0.82 17.57 5.93
C VAL A 11 0.14 18.32 7.09
N ARG A 12 -0.82 19.19 6.80
CA ARG A 12 -1.59 19.93 7.83
C ARG A 12 -2.62 19.08 8.54
N ILE A 13 -3.40 18.27 7.82
CA ILE A 13 -4.49 17.46 8.39
C ILE A 13 -3.94 16.34 9.25
N TYR A 14 -2.94 15.62 8.74
CA TYR A 14 -2.33 14.48 9.43
C TYR A 14 -1.20 14.86 10.38
N ASN A 15 -0.80 16.15 10.39
CA ASN A 15 0.28 16.67 11.22
C ASN A 15 1.58 15.84 11.07
N ILE A 16 1.93 15.52 9.83
CA ILE A 16 3.16 14.81 9.45
C ILE A 16 4.18 15.77 8.88
N GLU A 17 5.44 15.36 8.80
CA GLU A 17 6.47 16.17 8.17
C GLU A 17 6.37 16.12 6.64
N ILE A 18 6.63 17.27 5.97
CA ILE A 18 6.64 17.31 4.49
C ILE A 18 7.73 16.42 3.91
N THR A 19 8.88 16.35 4.59
CA THR A 19 10.00 15.48 4.22
C THR A 19 9.61 14.01 4.30
N PHE A 20 8.85 13.62 5.33
CA PHE A 20 8.35 12.25 5.46
C PHE A 20 7.44 11.88 4.28
N PHE A 21 6.53 12.78 3.88
CA PHE A 21 5.68 12.53 2.70
C PHE A 21 6.51 12.38 1.43
N ASP A 22 7.44 13.31 1.18
CA ASP A 22 8.29 13.28 -0.01
C ASP A 22 9.16 12.01 -0.03
N GLU A 23 9.68 11.58 1.12
CA GLU A 23 10.40 10.32 1.25
C GLU A 23 9.51 9.11 0.95
N LEU A 24 8.28 9.04 1.46
CA LEU A 24 7.36 7.94 1.11
C LEU A 24 7.13 7.83 -0.40
N VAL A 25 7.10 8.95 -1.12
CA VAL A 25 7.00 8.98 -2.58
C VAL A 25 8.31 8.47 -3.22
N ASP A 26 9.46 8.95 -2.76
CA ASP A 26 10.77 8.57 -3.28
C ASP A 26 11.07 7.08 -3.09
N TYR A 27 10.66 6.49 -1.96
CA TYR A 27 10.75 5.06 -1.68
C TYR A 27 9.69 4.23 -2.44
N GLY A 28 8.80 4.87 -3.22
CA GLY A 28 7.72 4.20 -3.95
C GLY A 28 6.68 3.53 -3.03
N LEU A 29 6.56 4.01 -1.79
CA LEU A 29 5.58 3.56 -0.81
C LEU A 29 4.22 4.20 -1.07
N LEU A 30 4.20 5.44 -1.58
CA LEU A 30 3.00 6.15 -2.02
C LEU A 30 3.05 6.46 -3.52
N ASN A 31 1.88 6.37 -4.16
CA ASN A 31 1.70 6.84 -5.53
C ASN A 31 1.04 8.22 -5.50
N ILE A 32 1.58 9.16 -6.27
CA ILE A 32 1.05 10.53 -6.35
C ILE A 32 0.74 10.92 -7.79
N TYR A 33 -0.11 11.92 -7.92
CA TYR A 33 -0.40 12.62 -9.17
C TYR A 33 0.19 14.02 -9.12
N ILE A 34 0.90 14.42 -10.18
CA ILE A 34 1.52 15.75 -10.26
C ILE A 34 0.72 16.61 -11.24
N GLU A 35 0.27 17.77 -10.80
CA GLU A 35 -0.41 18.75 -11.64
C GLU A 35 0.07 20.16 -11.28
N ASN A 36 0.49 20.94 -12.28
CA ASN A 36 1.01 22.30 -12.07
C ASN A 36 2.10 22.36 -11.00
N GLU A 37 3.03 21.39 -11.00
CA GLU A 37 4.11 21.25 -10.00
C GLU A 37 3.64 20.97 -8.56
N VAL A 38 2.35 20.67 -8.36
CA VAL A 38 1.79 20.29 -7.06
C VAL A 38 1.60 18.78 -6.98
N HIS A 39 2.02 18.20 -5.86
CA HIS A 39 1.85 16.78 -5.57
C HIS A 39 0.47 16.54 -4.94
N TYR A 40 -0.28 15.59 -5.51
CA TYR A 40 -1.59 15.19 -5.03
C TYR A 40 -1.60 13.69 -4.70
N LEU A 41 -2.27 13.33 -3.62
CA LEU A 41 -2.61 11.95 -3.30
C LEU A 41 -4.09 11.70 -3.65
N MET A 42 -4.38 10.53 -4.22
CA MET A 42 -5.76 10.12 -4.44
C MET A 42 -6.37 9.64 -3.12
N TYR A 43 -7.67 9.85 -2.93
CA TYR A 43 -8.35 9.45 -1.69
C TYR A 43 -8.30 7.94 -1.45
N GLU A 44 -8.21 7.15 -2.52
CA GLU A 44 -8.05 5.68 -2.44
C GLU A 44 -6.70 5.25 -1.84
N ASP A 45 -5.68 6.11 -1.89
CA ASP A 45 -4.34 5.86 -1.35
C ASP A 45 -4.15 6.47 0.06
N LEU A 46 -5.14 7.20 0.60
CA LEU A 46 -5.12 7.72 1.98
C LEU A 46 -4.88 6.63 3.04
N PRO A 47 -5.50 5.43 2.95
CA PRO A 47 -5.27 4.38 3.94
C PRO A 47 -3.81 3.93 4.00
N ASP A 48 -3.09 3.97 2.88
CA ASP A 48 -1.67 3.63 2.84
C ASP A 48 -0.83 4.72 3.54
N LEU A 49 -1.12 6.00 3.30
CA LEU A 49 -0.47 7.11 4.02
C LEU A 49 -0.68 6.97 5.53
N GLU A 50 -1.92 6.77 5.98
CA GLU A 50 -2.27 6.62 7.39
C GLU A 50 -1.53 5.43 8.01
N LYS A 51 -1.46 4.32 7.30
CA LYS A 51 -0.75 3.12 7.74
C LYS A 51 0.75 3.38 7.89
N PHE A 52 1.40 4.00 6.92
CA PHE A 52 2.82 4.33 7.01
C PHE A 52 3.12 5.37 8.09
N ALA A 53 2.24 6.36 8.25
CA ALA A 53 2.34 7.35 9.33
C ALA A 53 2.25 6.68 10.71
N ASN A 54 1.25 5.80 10.94
CA ASN A 54 1.15 5.04 12.19
C ASN A 54 2.41 4.19 12.43
N TRP A 55 2.93 3.51 11.41
CA TRP A 55 4.16 2.71 11.57
C TRP A 55 5.39 3.55 11.88
N HIS A 56 5.49 4.74 11.30
CA HIS A 56 6.63 5.62 11.54
C HIS A 56 6.56 6.31 12.91
N TYR A 57 5.42 6.94 13.22
CA TYR A 57 5.27 7.80 14.38
C TYR A 57 4.89 7.03 15.65
N ASP A 58 4.06 5.98 15.54
CA ASP A 58 3.63 5.21 16.73
C ASP A 58 4.49 3.98 16.99
N LEU A 59 4.97 3.33 15.92
CA LEU A 59 5.79 2.10 16.03
C LEU A 59 7.29 2.36 15.87
N GLU A 60 7.70 3.62 15.68
CA GLU A 60 9.09 4.05 15.53
C GLU A 60 9.87 3.32 14.42
N ILE A 61 9.16 2.90 13.37
CA ILE A 61 9.78 2.20 12.23
C ILE A 61 10.36 3.24 11.27
N ASN A 62 11.65 3.12 10.96
CA ASN A 62 12.31 4.00 9.99
C ASN A 62 11.88 3.70 8.53
N LEU A 63 12.10 4.65 7.63
CA LEU A 63 11.70 4.55 6.21
C LEU A 63 12.24 3.30 5.49
N PRO A 64 13.54 2.93 5.60
CA PRO A 64 14.03 1.69 5.03
C PRO A 64 13.30 0.44 5.58
N GLY A 65 12.94 0.47 6.87
CA GLY A 65 12.13 -0.56 7.50
C GLY A 65 10.73 -0.66 6.90
N LEU A 66 10.06 0.49 6.69
CA LEU A 66 8.75 0.54 6.03
C LEU A 66 8.80 -0.07 4.63
N GLU A 67 9.81 0.27 3.83
CA GLU A 67 10.00 -0.25 2.47
C GLU A 67 10.17 -1.78 2.48
N VAL A 68 11.04 -2.29 3.36
CA VAL A 68 11.27 -3.74 3.50
C VAL A 68 9.97 -4.45 3.88
N ILE A 69 9.25 -3.93 4.88
CA ILE A 69 7.98 -4.51 5.35
C ILE A 69 6.95 -4.51 4.21
N HIS A 70 6.79 -3.40 3.50
CA HIS A 70 5.88 -3.28 2.36
C HIS A 70 6.17 -4.33 1.28
N ASN A 71 7.44 -4.46 0.91
CA ASN A 71 7.88 -5.44 -0.08
C ASN A 71 7.65 -6.89 0.39
N MET A 72 7.85 -7.17 1.68
CA MET A 72 7.56 -8.49 2.26
C MET A 72 6.07 -8.81 2.25
N LEU A 73 5.21 -7.84 2.62
CA LEU A 73 3.76 -8.01 2.57
C LEU A 73 3.27 -8.27 1.15
N LYS A 74 3.75 -7.52 0.16
CA LYS A 74 3.44 -7.76 -1.26
C LYS A 74 3.79 -9.18 -1.70
N LYS A 75 4.96 -9.69 -1.31
CA LYS A 75 5.38 -11.08 -1.60
C LYS A 75 4.48 -12.09 -0.92
N LEU A 76 4.11 -11.85 0.34
CA LEU A 76 3.24 -12.72 1.14
C LEU A 76 1.82 -12.78 0.55
N ASP A 77 1.27 -11.67 0.10
CA ASP A 77 -0.04 -11.64 -0.55
C ASP A 77 -0.04 -12.34 -1.92
N ALA A 78 1.03 -12.17 -2.70
CA ALA A 78 1.21 -12.92 -3.94
C ALA A 78 1.28 -14.43 -3.70
N LEU A 79 1.99 -14.88 -2.65
CA LEU A 79 2.05 -16.29 -2.26
C LEU A 79 0.69 -16.80 -1.79
N LYS A 80 -0.03 -16.04 -0.94
CA LYS A 80 -1.39 -16.39 -0.50
C LYS A 80 -2.35 -16.54 -1.68
N ARG A 81 -2.29 -15.62 -2.66
CA ARG A 81 -3.12 -15.69 -3.87
C ARG A 81 -2.83 -16.95 -4.69
N ARG A 82 -1.55 -17.25 -4.94
CA ARG A 82 -1.15 -18.48 -5.65
C ARG A 82 -1.61 -19.74 -4.91
N ASN A 83 -1.50 -19.76 -3.59
CA ASN A 83 -1.97 -20.89 -2.79
C ASN A 83 -3.47 -21.11 -2.95
N ARG A 84 -4.29 -20.03 -2.85
CA ARG A 84 -5.74 -20.12 -3.11
C ARG A 84 -6.05 -20.63 -4.52
N GLU A 85 -5.34 -20.14 -5.54
CA GLU A 85 -5.51 -20.61 -6.92
C GLU A 85 -5.20 -22.11 -7.07
N LEU A 86 -4.14 -22.59 -6.42
CA LEU A 86 -3.78 -24.01 -6.42
C LEU A 86 -4.83 -24.86 -5.68
N MET A 87 -5.30 -24.42 -4.50
CA MET A 87 -6.35 -25.11 -3.75
C MET A 87 -7.65 -25.21 -4.56
N ASN A 88 -8.05 -24.13 -5.22
CA ASN A 88 -9.25 -24.13 -6.07
C ASN A 88 -9.11 -25.11 -7.25
N LYS A 89 -7.93 -25.20 -7.87
CA LYS A 89 -7.66 -26.18 -8.94
C LYS A 89 -7.70 -27.61 -8.41
N LEU A 90 -7.12 -27.87 -7.24
CA LEU A 90 -7.15 -29.20 -6.62
C LEU A 90 -8.58 -29.64 -6.28
N SER A 91 -9.39 -28.73 -5.73
CA SER A 91 -10.81 -29.00 -5.47
C SER A 91 -11.56 -29.35 -6.76
N ALA A 92 -11.42 -28.54 -7.80
CA ALA A 92 -12.09 -28.79 -9.08
C ALA A 92 -11.67 -30.12 -9.74
N ILE A 93 -10.42 -30.56 -9.52
CA ILE A 93 -9.96 -31.87 -9.98
C ILE A 93 -10.59 -32.99 -9.13
N SER A 94 -10.61 -32.85 -7.81
CA SER A 94 -11.23 -33.84 -6.91
C SER A 94 -12.71 -34.07 -7.23
N ASP A 95 -13.46 -33.00 -7.48
CA ASP A 95 -14.88 -33.07 -7.82
C ASP A 95 -15.12 -33.85 -9.13
N GLN A 96 -14.19 -33.76 -10.10
CA GLN A 96 -14.27 -34.50 -11.36
C GLN A 96 -14.04 -36.02 -11.22
N TYR A 97 -13.43 -36.48 -10.13
CA TYR A 97 -13.18 -37.90 -9.87
C TYR A 97 -14.22 -38.54 -8.94
N GLU A 98 -15.06 -37.75 -8.24
CA GLU A 98 -16.19 -38.28 -7.46
C GLU A 98 -17.42 -38.62 -8.32
N ASP A 99 -17.47 -38.13 -9.57
CA ASP A 99 -18.56 -38.37 -10.53
C ASP A 99 -18.35 -39.60 -11.46
N ILE A 100 -17.36 -40.48 -11.17
CA ILE A 100 -17.07 -41.72 -11.93
C ILE A 100 -17.30 -42.97 -11.07
#